data_AF-A0A9D5PJA2-F1
#
_entry.id   AF-A0A9D5PJA2-F1
#
_cell.length_a   1.000
_cell.length_b   1.000
_cell.length_c   1.000
_cell.angle_alpha   90.00
_cell.angle_beta   90.00
_cell.angle_gamma   90.00
#
_symmetry.space_group_name_H-M   'P 1'
#
loop_
_entity.id
_entity.type
_entity.pdbx_description
1 polymer ?
#
loop_
_entity_poly.entity_id
_entity_poly.type
_entity_poly.pdbx_seq_one_letter_code
_entity_poly.pdbx_strand_id
1 'polypeptide(L)'
;MIPYVFRPTTADFWKWIHQYVLEAHLTVKMGNWDPKFSGTEDFAFAQKICRQYRTLLASLSKKERELVKNKLIKGKVINYSDQEERIAFSNIFNDWQEICFPGGKNHLKRMSMEEFGAKITALRERKGYTRQHVADLLDINVATLKAYEYGNRMIRLDLAYLLAQIYGVGLEELI
;
A
#
# COMPACT_ATOMS: atom_id res chain seq x y z
N MET A 1 -8.99 -4.09 -14.86
CA MET A 1 -9.60 -3.19 -13.85
C MET A 1 -8.46 -2.54 -13.05
N ILE A 2 -8.65 -1.42 -12.34
CA ILE A 2 -7.58 -0.85 -11.49
C ILE A 2 -7.48 -1.74 -10.24
N PRO A 3 -6.30 -2.26 -9.87
CA PRO A 3 -6.15 -3.06 -8.67
C PRO A 3 -6.62 -2.27 -7.43
N TYR A 4 -7.32 -2.93 -6.51
CA TYR A 4 -7.80 -2.33 -5.27
C TYR A 4 -6.62 -1.96 -4.35
N VAL A 5 -5.98 -0.83 -4.65
CA VAL A 5 -4.86 -0.29 -3.89
C VAL A 5 -5.38 0.88 -3.05
N PHE A 6 -5.12 0.81 -1.75
CA PHE A 6 -5.51 1.82 -0.77
C PHE A 6 -4.60 1.76 0.47
N ARG A 7 -4.45 2.89 1.17
CA ARG A 7 -3.63 3.07 2.38
C ARG A 7 -4.54 3.16 3.62
N PRO A 8 -4.02 2.97 4.84
CA PRO A 8 -4.79 3.11 6.08
C PRO A 8 -5.07 4.59 6.43
N THR A 9 -5.62 5.35 5.49
CA THR A 9 -5.96 6.78 5.64
C THR A 9 -7.46 6.99 5.54
N THR A 10 -7.98 8.07 6.13
CA THR A 10 -9.41 8.40 6.08
C THR A 10 -9.93 8.60 4.66
N ALA A 11 -9.13 9.24 3.78
CA ALA A 11 -9.47 9.41 2.37
C ALA A 11 -9.66 8.07 1.65
N ASP A 12 -8.74 7.14 1.89
CA ASP A 12 -8.77 5.82 1.29
C ASP A 12 -9.86 4.92 1.92
N PHE A 13 -10.21 5.12 3.19
CA PHE A 13 -11.39 4.51 3.80
C PHE A 13 -12.67 4.95 3.08
N TRP A 14 -12.84 6.24 2.82
CA TRP A 14 -14.00 6.76 2.10
C TRP A 14 -14.10 6.18 0.69
N LYS A 15 -12.98 6.12 -0.03
CA LYS A 15 -12.92 5.45 -1.33
C LYS A 15 -13.28 3.97 -1.23
N TRP A 16 -12.72 3.28 -0.23
CA TRP A 16 -12.98 1.86 -0.02
C TRP A 16 -14.46 1.58 0.24
N ILE A 17 -15.08 2.33 1.15
CA ILE A 17 -16.46 2.05 1.58
C ILE A 17 -17.52 2.49 0.56
N HIS A 18 -17.27 3.56 -0.21
CA HIS A 18 -18.21 4.04 -1.23
C HIS A 18 -18.07 3.30 -2.56
N GLN A 19 -16.82 3.11 -3.00
CA GLN A 19 -16.53 2.67 -4.36
C GLN A 19 -16.15 1.20 -4.37
N TYR A 20 -15.10 0.83 -3.63
CA TYR A 20 -14.55 -0.53 -3.74
C TYR A 20 -15.51 -1.60 -3.24
N VAL A 21 -16.25 -1.35 -2.16
CA VAL A 21 -17.28 -2.28 -1.68
C VAL A 21 -18.38 -2.47 -2.72
N LEU A 22 -18.84 -1.42 -3.38
CA LEU A 22 -19.88 -1.50 -4.42
C LEU A 22 -19.38 -2.27 -5.65
N GLU A 23 -18.22 -1.87 -6.18
CA GLU A 23 -17.59 -2.53 -7.32
C GLU A 23 -17.33 -4.01 -7.04
N ALA A 24 -16.81 -4.34 -5.86
CA ALA A 24 -16.54 -5.72 -5.47
C ALA A 24 -17.82 -6.58 -5.46
N HIS A 25 -18.94 -6.05 -4.95
CA HIS A 25 -20.22 -6.79 -5.00
C HIS A 25 -20.69 -7.03 -6.43
N LEU A 26 -20.54 -6.04 -7.32
CA LEU A 26 -20.89 -6.19 -8.74
C LEU A 26 -20.00 -7.23 -9.43
N THR A 27 -18.68 -7.15 -9.20
CA THR A 27 -17.69 -8.08 -9.77
C THR A 27 -17.91 -9.51 -9.27
N VAL A 28 -18.16 -9.72 -7.97
CA VAL A 28 -18.48 -11.05 -7.43
C VAL A 28 -19.81 -11.57 -8.00
N LYS A 29 -20.82 -10.70 -8.14
CA LYS A 29 -22.08 -11.09 -8.79
C LYS A 29 -21.80 -11.58 -10.21
N MET A 30 -21.08 -10.81 -11.02
CA MET A 30 -20.73 -11.17 -12.41
C MET A 30 -19.95 -12.49 -12.50
N GLY A 31 -18.92 -12.70 -11.69
CA GLY A 31 -18.14 -13.94 -11.73
C GLY A 31 -18.90 -15.20 -11.29
N ASN A 32 -19.97 -15.05 -10.52
CA ASN A 32 -20.87 -16.18 -10.23
C ASN A 32 -21.73 -16.57 -11.45
N TRP A 33 -21.93 -15.68 -12.41
CA TRP A 33 -22.64 -15.96 -13.67
C TRP A 33 -21.72 -16.45 -14.78
N ASP A 34 -20.45 -16.02 -14.80
CA ASP A 34 -19.45 -16.42 -15.80
C ASP A 34 -18.29 -17.20 -15.15
N PRO A 35 -18.26 -18.55 -15.27
CA PRO A 35 -17.19 -19.38 -14.74
C PRO A 35 -15.80 -19.01 -15.25
N LYS A 36 -15.66 -18.46 -16.47
CA LYS A 36 -14.35 -18.04 -17.01
C LYS A 36 -13.81 -16.82 -16.28
N PHE A 37 -14.69 -15.96 -15.79
CA PHE A 37 -14.32 -14.77 -15.04
C PHE A 37 -13.95 -15.07 -13.58
N SER A 38 -14.50 -16.15 -13.01
CA SER A 38 -14.23 -16.55 -11.61
C SER A 38 -12.77 -16.91 -11.33
N GLY A 39 -12.00 -17.28 -12.36
CA GLY A 39 -10.56 -17.57 -12.24
C GLY A 39 -9.64 -16.35 -12.28
N THR A 40 -10.18 -15.14 -12.44
CA THR A 40 -9.36 -13.92 -12.60
C THR A 40 -8.87 -13.36 -11.26
N GLU A 41 -7.72 -12.68 -11.28
CA GLU A 41 -7.24 -11.93 -10.12
C GLU A 41 -8.25 -10.87 -9.66
N ASP A 42 -8.90 -10.19 -10.60
CA ASP A 42 -9.94 -9.19 -10.32
C ASP A 42 -11.09 -9.79 -9.48
N PHE A 43 -11.53 -11.00 -9.80
CA PHE A 43 -12.56 -11.70 -9.01
C PHE A 43 -12.06 -12.09 -7.61
N ALA A 44 -10.84 -12.62 -7.51
CA ALA A 44 -10.24 -12.96 -6.22
C ALA A 44 -10.09 -11.73 -5.30
N PHE A 45 -9.69 -10.58 -5.86
CA PHE A 45 -9.64 -9.32 -5.12
C PHE A 45 -11.03 -8.84 -4.69
N ALA A 46 -12.03 -8.89 -5.57
CA ALA A 46 -13.39 -8.52 -5.23
C ALA A 46 -13.95 -9.38 -4.09
N GLN A 47 -13.69 -10.69 -4.10
CA GLN A 47 -14.04 -11.58 -3.00
C GLN A 47 -13.37 -11.17 -1.69
N LYS A 48 -12.09 -10.78 -1.73
CA LYS A 48 -11.36 -10.28 -0.56
C LYS A 48 -12.01 -9.01 0.02
N ILE A 49 -12.36 -8.03 -0.83
CA ILE A 49 -13.05 -6.80 -0.39
C ILE A 49 -14.41 -7.13 0.23
N CYS A 50 -15.21 -7.98 -0.41
CA CYS A 50 -16.50 -8.43 0.16
C CYS A 50 -16.32 -9.13 1.50
N ARG A 51 -15.27 -9.95 1.67
CA ARG A 51 -14.96 -10.60 2.95
C ARG A 51 -14.60 -9.58 4.01
N GLN A 52 -13.69 -8.65 3.72
CA GLN A 52 -13.30 -7.57 4.64
C GLN A 52 -14.51 -6.74 5.08
N TYR A 53 -15.39 -6.40 4.14
CA TYR A 53 -16.62 -5.67 4.44
C TYR A 53 -17.59 -6.44 5.35
N ARG A 54 -17.77 -7.74 5.12
CA ARG A 54 -18.58 -8.59 6.01
C ARG A 54 -17.97 -8.68 7.41
N THR A 55 -16.65 -8.84 7.50
CA THR A 55 -15.93 -8.85 8.79
C THR A 55 -16.11 -7.53 9.52
N LEU A 56 -16.02 -6.40 8.82
CA LEU A 56 -16.27 -5.07 9.41
C LEU A 56 -17.70 -5.00 9.96
N LEU A 57 -18.72 -5.32 9.17
CA LEU A 57 -20.10 -5.27 9.68
C LEU A 57 -20.33 -6.19 10.90
N ALA A 58 -19.60 -7.29 11.00
CA ALA A 58 -19.67 -8.23 12.12
C ALA A 58 -18.97 -7.71 13.39
N SER A 59 -17.91 -6.91 13.27
CA SER A 59 -17.21 -6.32 14.43
C SER A 59 -17.98 -5.16 15.07
N LEU A 60 -18.81 -4.48 14.27
CA LEU A 60 -19.51 -3.26 14.70
C LEU A 60 -20.71 -3.52 15.63
N SER A 61 -21.00 -2.54 16.47
CA SER A 61 -22.27 -2.45 17.20
C SER A 61 -23.46 -2.20 16.28
N LYS A 62 -24.68 -2.31 16.81
CA LYS A 62 -25.91 -2.02 16.04
C LYS A 62 -25.93 -0.58 15.53
N LYS A 63 -25.55 0.40 16.36
CA LYS A 63 -25.52 1.83 16.00
C LYS A 63 -24.51 2.10 14.88
N GLU A 64 -23.29 1.57 14.99
CA GLU A 64 -22.24 1.72 13.98
C GLU A 64 -22.62 1.07 12.65
N ARG A 65 -23.25 -0.12 12.67
CA ARG A 65 -23.79 -0.75 11.45
C ARG A 65 -24.82 0.13 10.74
N GLU A 66 -25.72 0.77 11.48
CA GLU A 66 -26.70 1.70 10.90
C GLU A 66 -26.02 2.93 10.31
N LEU A 67 -24.98 3.46 10.96
CA LEU A 67 -24.19 4.56 10.41
C LEU A 67 -23.54 4.17 9.07
N VAL A 68 -22.94 2.97 8.99
CA VAL A 68 -22.35 2.43 7.76
C VAL A 68 -23.40 2.35 6.64
N LYS A 69 -24.55 1.72 6.90
CA LYS A 69 -25.58 1.45 5.88
C LYS A 69 -26.32 2.71 5.42
N ASN A 70 -26.63 3.62 6.35
CA ASN A 70 -27.50 4.75 6.07
C ASN A 70 -26.76 6.02 5.70
N LYS A 71 -25.48 6.14 6.10
CA LYS A 71 -24.64 7.29 5.77
C LYS A 71 -23.43 6.91 4.93
N LEU A 72 -22.53 6.09 5.47
CA LEU A 72 -21.22 5.88 4.85
C LEU A 72 -21.37 5.33 3.44
N ILE A 73 -22.00 4.17 3.21
CA ILE A 73 -22.17 3.63 1.85
C ILE A 73 -22.83 4.63 0.87
N LYS A 74 -23.71 5.51 1.38
CA LYS A 74 -24.47 6.47 0.57
C LYS A 74 -23.74 7.78 0.31
N GLY A 75 -22.47 7.91 0.70
CA GLY A 75 -21.72 9.14 0.46
C GLY A 75 -22.08 10.29 1.38
N LYS A 76 -22.80 10.06 2.48
CA LYS A 76 -23.23 11.14 3.37
C LYS A 76 -22.13 11.54 4.33
N VAL A 77 -21.98 12.85 4.52
CA VAL A 77 -20.99 13.45 5.44
C VAL A 77 -21.31 13.07 6.89
N ILE A 78 -20.27 12.77 7.66
CA ILE A 78 -20.34 12.57 9.11
C ILE A 78 -20.48 13.93 9.80
N ASN A 79 -21.40 14.04 10.75
CA ASN A 79 -21.47 15.24 11.59
C ASN A 79 -20.40 15.15 12.68
N TYR A 80 -19.23 15.75 12.44
CA TYR A 80 -18.13 15.73 13.42
C TYR A 80 -18.39 16.56 14.68
N SER A 81 -19.41 17.42 14.68
CA SER A 81 -19.88 18.14 15.87
C SER A 81 -20.74 17.26 16.77
N ASP A 82 -21.28 16.15 16.24
CA ASP A 82 -21.98 15.14 17.02
C ASP A 82 -20.95 14.16 17.63
N GLN A 83 -20.90 14.12 18.96
CA GLN A 83 -19.94 13.30 19.69
C GLN A 83 -20.16 11.80 19.45
N GLU A 84 -21.41 11.33 19.35
CA GLU A 84 -21.72 9.92 19.11
C GLU A 84 -21.29 9.51 17.70
N GLU A 85 -21.62 10.31 16.67
CA GLU A 85 -21.21 10.01 15.29
C GLU A 85 -19.68 10.02 15.13
N ARG A 86 -19.01 10.97 15.78
CA ARG A 86 -17.54 11.06 15.75
C ARG A 86 -16.88 9.83 16.37
N ILE A 87 -17.37 9.37 17.53
CA ILE A 87 -16.85 8.16 18.20
C ILE A 87 -17.14 6.93 17.34
N ALA A 88 -18.37 6.79 16.84
CA ALA A 88 -18.76 5.68 15.97
C ALA A 88 -17.89 5.62 14.71
N PHE A 89 -17.64 6.75 14.05
CA PHE A 89 -16.73 6.82 12.90
C PHE A 89 -15.31 6.38 13.27
N SER A 90 -14.77 6.85 14.41
CA SER A 90 -13.44 6.45 14.86
C SER A 90 -13.33 4.94 15.08
N ASN A 91 -14.33 4.33 15.70
CA ASN A 91 -14.35 2.88 15.92
C ASN A 91 -14.41 2.12 14.59
N ILE A 92 -15.32 2.52 13.70
CA ILE A 92 -15.45 1.91 12.36
C ILE A 92 -14.15 2.01 11.57
N PHE A 93 -13.49 3.17 11.63
CA PHE A 93 -12.23 3.40 10.93
C PHE A 93 -11.10 2.53 11.51
N ASN A 94 -11.00 2.42 12.84
CA ASN A 94 -10.00 1.58 13.49
C ASN A 94 -10.21 0.09 13.18
N ASP A 95 -11.44 -0.40 13.25
CA ASP A 95 -11.79 -1.78 12.86
C ASP A 95 -11.42 -2.06 11.40
N TRP A 96 -11.74 -1.11 10.51
CA TRP A 96 -11.36 -1.22 9.11
C TRP A 96 -9.84 -1.28 8.91
N GLN A 97 -9.08 -0.47 9.66
CA GLN A 97 -7.62 -0.49 9.60
C GLN A 97 -7.08 -1.86 10.00
N GLU A 98 -7.54 -2.44 11.11
CA GLU A 98 -7.09 -3.77 11.56
C GLU A 98 -7.48 -4.89 10.58
N ILE A 99 -8.69 -4.82 10.02
CA ILE A 99 -9.19 -5.82 9.06
C ILE A 99 -8.45 -5.75 7.72
N CYS A 100 -8.16 -4.54 7.23
CA CYS A 100 -7.54 -4.35 5.93
C CYS A 100 -6.02 -4.37 5.96
N PHE A 101 -5.43 -3.97 7.08
CA PHE A 101 -3.98 -3.79 7.29
C PHE A 101 -3.55 -4.45 8.61
N PRO A 102 -3.72 -5.78 8.76
CA PRO A 102 -3.45 -6.46 10.03
C PRO A 102 -2.00 -6.27 10.47
N GLY A 103 -1.82 -5.82 11.72
CA GLY A 103 -0.51 -5.49 12.27
C GLY A 103 0.15 -4.28 11.60
N GLY A 104 -0.64 -3.34 11.07
CA GLY A 104 -0.18 -2.12 10.40
C GLY A 104 0.45 -2.35 9.02
N LYS A 105 0.34 -3.57 8.47
CA LYS A 105 0.97 -3.92 7.18
C LYS A 105 0.30 -3.16 6.03
N ASN A 106 1.04 -2.25 5.40
CA ASN A 106 0.59 -1.56 4.21
C ASN A 106 0.75 -2.44 2.96
N HIS A 107 -0.18 -2.36 2.02
CA HIS A 107 -0.07 -3.02 0.72
C HIS A 107 1.03 -2.41 -0.16
N LEU A 108 1.43 -1.17 0.13
CA LEU A 108 2.56 -0.51 -0.50
C LEU A 108 3.84 -0.79 0.29
N LYS A 109 4.78 -1.47 -0.37
CA LYS A 109 6.15 -1.56 0.13
C LYS A 109 6.79 -0.18 0.07
N ARG A 110 7.45 0.20 1.15
CA ARG A 110 8.33 1.37 1.20
C ARG A 110 9.68 0.86 1.65
N MET A 111 10.71 1.27 0.94
CA MET A 111 12.09 1.11 1.38
C MET A 111 12.57 2.45 1.95
N SER A 112 13.21 2.40 3.11
CA SER A 112 13.84 3.57 3.71
C SER A 112 15.18 3.91 3.01
N MET A 113 15.71 5.11 3.23
CA MET A 113 17.02 5.47 2.66
C MET A 113 18.13 4.60 3.25
N GLU A 114 18.01 4.22 4.53
CA GLU A 114 18.94 3.36 5.24
C GLU A 114 18.90 1.93 4.71
N GLU A 115 17.69 1.38 4.47
CA GLU A 115 17.51 0.05 3.86
C GLU A 115 18.10 0.00 2.45
N PHE A 116 17.80 1.02 1.63
CA PHE A 116 18.35 1.15 0.28
C PHE A 116 19.89 1.28 0.32
N GLY A 117 20.41 2.16 1.18
CA GLY A 117 21.84 2.39 1.38
C GLY A 117 22.60 1.13 1.79
N ALA A 118 22.04 0.36 2.74
CA ALA A 118 22.59 -0.92 3.16
C ALA A 118 22.60 -1.94 2.00
N LYS A 119 21.53 -1.96 1.18
CA LYS A 119 21.42 -2.87 0.04
C LYS A 119 22.49 -2.59 -1.02
N ILE A 120 22.66 -1.33 -1.42
CA ILE A 120 23.68 -0.96 -2.42
C ILE A 120 25.11 -1.15 -1.87
N THR A 121 25.32 -0.97 -0.56
CA THR A 121 26.60 -1.25 0.11
C THR A 121 26.95 -2.73 -0.01
N ALA A 122 26.00 -3.61 0.34
CA ALA A 122 26.20 -5.06 0.29
C ALA A 122 26.46 -5.55 -1.15
N LEU A 123 25.76 -4.99 -2.14
CA LEU A 123 26.00 -5.31 -3.55
C LEU A 123 27.38 -4.86 -4.03
N ARG A 124 27.78 -3.64 -3.68
CA ARG A 124 29.12 -3.12 -3.98
C ARG A 124 30.21 -4.04 -3.44
N GLU A 125 30.08 -4.43 -2.18
CA GLU A 125 31.05 -5.28 -1.47
C GLU A 125 31.08 -6.70 -2.03
N ARG A 126 29.92 -7.29 -2.34
CA ARG A 126 29.83 -8.60 -3.02
C ARG A 126 30.52 -8.60 -4.38
N LYS A 127 30.51 -7.47 -5.10
CA LYS A 127 31.21 -7.31 -6.39
C LYS A 127 32.69 -6.95 -6.24
N GLY A 128 33.17 -6.72 -5.01
CA GLY A 128 34.55 -6.34 -4.73
C GLY A 128 34.90 -4.91 -5.14
N TYR A 129 33.89 -4.04 -5.35
CA TYR A 129 34.12 -2.68 -5.80
C TYR A 129 34.42 -1.72 -4.63
N THR A 130 35.33 -0.80 -4.86
CA THR A 130 35.56 0.33 -3.95
C THR A 130 34.50 1.40 -4.19
N ARG A 131 34.28 2.27 -3.19
CA ARG A 131 33.39 3.43 -3.38
C ARG A 131 33.90 4.37 -4.46
N GLN A 132 35.22 4.57 -4.54
CA GLN A 132 35.83 5.40 -5.58
C GLN A 132 35.47 4.86 -6.96
N HIS A 133 35.67 3.57 -7.20
CA HIS A 133 35.38 2.94 -8.48
C HIS A 133 33.92 3.14 -8.92
N VAL A 134 32.96 2.89 -8.03
CA VAL A 134 31.53 3.07 -8.36
C VAL A 134 31.17 4.54 -8.54
N ALA A 135 31.73 5.44 -7.74
CA ALA A 135 31.48 6.87 -7.87
C ALA A 135 32.00 7.42 -9.21
N ASP A 136 33.16 6.94 -9.67
CA ASP A 136 33.74 7.30 -10.97
C ASP A 136 32.84 6.81 -12.12
N LEU A 137 32.31 5.57 -12.03
CA LEU A 137 31.36 5.04 -13.03
C LEU A 137 30.03 5.80 -13.08
N LEU A 138 29.61 6.35 -11.94
CA LEU A 138 28.39 7.15 -11.83
C LEU A 138 28.60 8.63 -12.13
N ASP A 139 29.83 9.08 -12.37
CA ASP A 139 30.22 10.48 -12.50
C ASP A 139 29.74 11.34 -11.30
N ILE A 140 29.97 10.85 -10.09
CA ILE A 140 29.66 11.56 -8.84
C ILE A 140 30.85 11.60 -7.89
N ASN A 141 30.79 12.52 -6.91
CA ASN A 141 31.78 12.53 -5.83
C ASN A 141 31.59 11.30 -4.90
N VAL A 142 32.68 10.66 -4.48
CA VAL A 142 32.68 9.55 -3.50
C VAL A 142 31.92 9.88 -2.22
N ALA A 143 31.99 11.12 -1.72
CA ALA A 143 31.23 11.55 -0.57
C ALA A 143 29.71 11.47 -0.81
N THR A 144 29.27 11.66 -2.06
CA THR A 144 27.87 11.50 -2.46
C THR A 144 27.45 10.04 -2.42
N LEU A 145 28.26 9.13 -2.99
CA LEU A 145 28.00 7.68 -2.88
C LEU A 145 27.97 7.22 -1.42
N LYS A 146 28.91 7.70 -0.60
CA LYS A 146 28.94 7.42 0.84
C LYS A 146 27.67 7.89 1.55
N ALA A 147 27.14 9.07 1.20
CA ALA A 147 25.89 9.56 1.76
C ALA A 147 24.68 8.71 1.35
N TYR A 148 24.66 8.18 0.12
CA TYR A 148 23.64 7.21 -0.32
C TYR A 148 23.75 5.90 0.46
N GLU A 149 24.95 5.32 0.58
CA GLU A 149 25.19 4.06 1.31
C GLU A 149 24.81 4.14 2.79
N TYR A 150 24.98 5.30 3.42
CA TYR A 150 24.59 5.52 4.81
C TYR A 150 23.11 5.90 5.00
N GLY A 151 22.35 6.07 3.91
CA GLY A 151 20.96 6.53 3.99
C GLY A 151 20.80 8.01 4.36
N ASN A 152 21.88 8.79 4.37
CA ASN A 152 21.85 10.22 4.70
C ASN A 152 21.34 11.10 3.55
N ARG A 153 21.17 10.51 2.35
CA ARG A 153 20.70 11.22 1.16
C ARG A 153 19.85 10.32 0.29
N MET A 154 18.74 10.86 -0.22
CA MET A 154 17.91 10.16 -1.20
C MET A 154 18.63 10.09 -2.54
N ILE A 155 18.75 8.89 -3.10
CA ILE A 155 19.27 8.69 -4.44
C ILE A 155 18.18 9.02 -5.47
N ARG A 156 18.59 9.57 -6.61
CA ARG A 156 17.69 9.77 -7.74
C ARG A 156 17.50 8.46 -8.52
N LEU A 157 16.35 8.30 -9.16
CA LEU A 157 16.00 7.08 -9.90
C LEU A 157 17.00 6.75 -11.02
N ASP A 158 17.49 7.76 -11.73
CA ASP A 158 18.49 7.61 -12.80
C ASP A 158 19.80 7.00 -12.27
N LEU A 159 20.30 7.50 -11.14
CA LEU A 159 21.50 6.95 -10.49
C LEU A 159 21.26 5.55 -9.91
N ALA A 160 20.07 5.30 -9.34
CA ALA A 160 19.71 3.97 -8.86
C ALA A 160 19.68 2.94 -10.01
N TYR A 161 19.17 3.34 -11.18
CA TYR A 161 19.17 2.49 -12.36
C TYR A 161 20.58 2.21 -12.88
N LEU A 162 21.48 3.21 -12.88
CA LEU A 162 22.89 2.99 -13.21
C LEU A 162 23.58 2.06 -12.21
N LEU A 163 23.32 2.18 -10.91
CA LEU A 163 23.82 1.24 -9.91
C LEU A 163 23.37 -0.20 -10.20
N ALA A 164 22.10 -0.40 -10.58
CA ALA A 164 21.58 -1.72 -10.95
C ALA A 164 22.38 -2.32 -12.12
N GLN A 165 22.69 -1.50 -13.13
CA GLN A 165 23.52 -1.89 -14.27
C GLN A 165 24.97 -2.20 -13.86
N ILE A 166 25.61 -1.34 -13.06
CA ILE A 166 26.98 -1.54 -12.56
C ILE A 166 27.08 -2.86 -11.77
N TYR A 167 26.06 -3.16 -10.96
CA TYR A 167 26.01 -4.39 -10.16
C TYR A 167 25.46 -5.59 -10.94
N GLY A 168 24.92 -5.40 -12.15
CA GLY A 168 24.34 -6.44 -12.98
C GLY A 168 23.13 -7.13 -12.33
N VAL A 169 22.24 -6.34 -11.73
CA VAL A 169 21.01 -6.80 -11.06
C VAL A 169 19.79 -6.04 -11.61
N GLY A 170 18.58 -6.57 -11.38
CA GLY A 170 17.34 -5.83 -11.63
C GLY A 170 17.18 -4.64 -10.67
N LEU A 171 16.41 -3.62 -11.06
CA LEU A 171 16.13 -2.49 -10.16
C LEU A 171 15.36 -2.98 -8.92
N GLU A 172 14.54 -4.02 -9.07
CA GLU A 172 13.81 -4.72 -8.01
C GLU A 172 14.73 -5.34 -6.96
N GLU A 173 15.97 -5.66 -7.29
CA GLU A 173 16.95 -6.14 -6.30
C GLU A 173 17.56 -4.99 -5.49
N LEU A 174 17.37 -3.73 -5.90
CA LEU A 174 17.76 -2.56 -5.13
C LEU A 174 16.64 -2.04 -4.21
N ILE A 175 15.38 -2.43 -4.45
CA ILE A 175 14.16 -1.90 -3.78
C ILE A 175 13.33 -2.94 -3.02
#